data_AF-A0A3L8D9I4-F1
#
_entry.id   AF-A0A3L8D9I4-F1
#
_cell.length_a   1.000
_cell.length_b   1.000
_cell.length_c   1.000
_cell.angle_alpha   90.00
_cell.angle_beta   90.00
_cell.angle_gamma   90.00
#
_symmetry.space_group_name_H-M   'P 1'
#
loop_
_entity.id
_entity.type
_entity.pdbx_description
1 polymer ?
#
loop_
_entity_poly.entity_id
_entity_poly.type
_entity_poly.pdbx_seq_one_letter_code
_entity_poly.pdbx_strand_id
1 'polypeptide(L)'
;MKKFVTDSGLGGLLPPSFPILLGLLVVAVSRVSIVATEKSGTPMHSVQLTQKGYIQFLRWELPVPEIHEFTFCLWVKSIDLEHPHSIFSYSRNERERLIRSWISSRGRSIHLEIGGLEVFRRPIRMQEHRWYHVCQSWENQVGRYALWLDGRLELQGRSEETIHYVIPGGGDIVLGQEYTDFDKGLEEGIEGSVLGFNLLLASAFNRLDNSHPEPALQPTITAGLPLTELPFVADIRTEVARRNAEKTTRASVVPMQLAFGPNWSRKISRRDDTRIRDNAVALPLRLSVVANDTRREETPPIHRRAIIFDDSIANASGESSDAPLGLQLVKLSYVRCQLGRGSPPIGGQLMLISWTKTPVRVFGGAIVKNVGDECGKF
;
A
#
# COMPACT_ATOMS: atom_id res chain seq x y z
N MET A 1 -57.05 8.90 73.74
CA MET A 1 -58.26 9.68 74.16
C MET A 1 -58.02 11.16 73.87
N LYS A 2 -59.08 11.99 73.82
CA LYS A 2 -59.13 13.49 73.85
C LYS A 2 -57.89 14.26 73.33
N LYS A 3 -57.89 14.88 72.12
CA LYS A 3 -58.66 16.06 71.63
C LYS A 3 -58.51 17.36 72.46
N PHE A 4 -58.41 18.46 71.70
CA PHE A 4 -58.55 19.89 72.05
C PHE A 4 -57.36 20.56 72.81
N VAL A 5 -57.07 21.87 72.71
CA VAL A 5 -57.12 22.92 71.61
C VAL A 5 -56.78 24.30 72.24
N THR A 6 -56.57 25.35 71.42
CA THR A 6 -56.56 26.81 71.76
C THR A 6 -55.43 27.34 72.66
N ASP A 7 -55.05 28.64 72.65
CA ASP A 7 -55.08 29.72 71.63
C ASP A 7 -54.30 30.96 72.13
N SER A 8 -54.01 31.92 71.23
CA SER A 8 -53.81 33.39 71.36
C SER A 8 -53.08 34.08 72.55
N GLY A 9 -52.40 35.21 72.25
CA GLY A 9 -51.77 36.12 73.23
C GLY A 9 -50.37 36.64 72.80
N LEU A 10 -50.23 37.45 71.75
CA LEU A 10 -50.42 38.93 71.69
C LEU A 10 -49.25 39.75 72.28
N GLY A 11 -48.70 40.68 71.47
CA GLY A 11 -47.60 41.60 71.84
C GLY A 11 -46.22 41.14 71.30
N GLY A 12 -45.43 41.93 70.56
CA GLY A 12 -45.67 43.26 70.00
C GLY A 12 -44.50 44.23 70.23
N LEU A 13 -43.42 44.11 69.45
CA LEU A 13 -42.31 45.07 69.38
C LEU A 13 -41.47 44.86 68.09
N LEU A 14 -41.30 45.92 67.30
CA LEU A 14 -40.20 46.12 66.34
C LEU A 14 -39.04 46.84 67.08
N PRO A 15 -37.79 46.97 66.57
CA PRO A 15 -37.30 46.90 65.18
C PRO A 15 -35.99 46.04 65.09
N PRO A 16 -35.02 46.21 64.15
CA PRO A 16 -34.99 47.00 62.91
C PRO A 16 -34.60 46.20 61.64
N SER A 17 -34.68 46.92 60.52
CA SER A 17 -34.37 46.48 59.15
C SER A 17 -32.95 45.94 58.93
N PHE A 18 -32.86 44.78 58.28
CA PHE A 18 -31.73 44.39 57.43
C PHE A 18 -32.23 44.16 56.00
N PRO A 19 -31.63 44.80 54.97
CA PRO A 19 -32.03 44.58 53.58
C PRO A 19 -31.43 43.27 53.06
N ILE A 20 -32.18 42.17 53.18
CA ILE A 20 -31.83 40.92 52.49
C ILE A 20 -32.08 41.14 50.99
N LEU A 21 -31.02 41.50 50.28
CA LEU A 21 -31.00 41.61 48.83
C LEU A 21 -31.16 40.21 48.23
N LEU A 22 -32.40 39.80 47.97
CA LEU A 22 -32.72 38.51 47.36
C LEU A 22 -32.33 38.53 45.87
N GLY A 23 -31.03 38.40 45.61
CA GLY A 23 -30.47 38.32 44.27
C GLY A 23 -31.09 37.14 43.52
N LEU A 24 -31.89 37.44 42.50
CA LEU A 24 -32.37 36.47 41.52
C LEU A 24 -31.17 35.94 40.74
N LEU A 25 -30.57 34.87 41.28
CA LEU A 25 -29.49 34.14 40.65
C LEU A 25 -30.09 33.28 39.53
N VAL A 26 -30.50 33.97 38.46
CA VAL A 26 -30.89 33.36 37.19
C VAL A 26 -29.65 32.65 36.67
N VAL A 27 -29.57 31.34 36.94
CA VAL A 27 -28.60 30.46 36.31
C VAL A 27 -28.96 30.45 34.84
N ALA A 28 -28.30 31.32 34.08
CA ALA A 28 -28.29 31.28 32.64
C ALA A 28 -27.62 29.96 32.24
N VAL A 29 -28.44 28.91 32.07
CA VAL A 29 -28.02 27.66 31.46
C VAL A 29 -27.78 27.95 29.98
N SER A 30 -26.64 28.58 29.71
CA SER A 30 -26.10 28.78 28.39
C SER A 30 -26.04 27.40 27.74
N ARG A 31 -27.01 27.13 26.84
CA ARG A 31 -26.95 25.99 25.95
C ARG A 31 -25.78 26.22 25.02
N VAL A 32 -24.60 25.81 25.48
CA VAL A 32 -23.47 25.48 24.62
C VAL A 32 -23.93 24.28 23.83
N SER A 33 -24.67 24.56 22.76
CA SER A 33 -24.85 23.63 21.65
C SER A 33 -23.45 23.32 21.15
N ILE A 34 -22.87 22.23 21.64
CA ILE A 34 -21.70 21.63 21.02
C ILE A 34 -22.20 21.22 19.63
N VAL A 35 -21.98 22.09 18.66
CA VAL A 35 -22.11 21.77 17.25
C VAL A 35 -21.01 20.77 16.99
N ALA A 36 -21.35 19.49 17.18
CA ALA A 36 -20.60 18.41 16.61
C ALA A 36 -20.57 18.68 15.12
N THR A 37 -19.42 19.13 14.63
CA THR A 37 -19.17 19.27 13.19
C THR A 37 -19.09 17.86 12.64
N GLU A 38 -20.25 17.29 12.31
CA GLU A 38 -20.32 16.10 11.47
C GLU A 38 -19.48 16.40 10.23
N LYS A 39 -18.42 15.62 10.00
CA LYS A 39 -17.85 15.49 8.66
C LYS A 39 -18.91 14.80 7.81
N SER A 40 -19.83 15.59 7.28
CA SER A 40 -20.97 15.16 6.48
C SER A 40 -20.50 14.75 5.07
N GLY A 41 -19.70 13.70 5.01
CA GLY A 41 -19.18 13.08 3.80
C GLY A 41 -19.26 11.55 3.93
N THR A 42 -19.71 10.89 2.87
CA THR A 42 -19.80 9.43 2.83
C THR A 42 -18.41 8.83 3.06
N PRO A 43 -18.19 8.02 4.13
CA PRO A 43 -16.84 7.63 4.55
C PRO A 43 -16.11 6.86 3.46
N MET A 44 -14.79 6.93 3.43
CA MET A 44 -13.99 6.08 2.55
C MET A 44 -13.90 4.67 3.14
N HIS A 45 -13.51 3.69 2.31
CA HIS A 45 -13.34 2.31 2.75
C HIS A 45 -11.88 1.87 2.56
N SER A 46 -11.28 1.36 3.63
CA SER A 46 -10.03 0.60 3.60
C SER A 46 -10.30 -0.87 3.89
N VAL A 47 -9.37 -1.75 3.52
CA VAL A 47 -9.38 -3.16 3.94
C VAL A 47 -8.14 -3.39 4.80
N GLN A 48 -8.35 -3.83 6.05
CA GLN A 48 -7.29 -4.30 6.93
C GLN A 48 -7.02 -5.78 6.64
N LEU A 49 -5.74 -6.11 6.50
CA LEU A 49 -5.20 -7.41 6.17
C LEU A 49 -4.26 -7.86 7.30
N THR A 50 -4.44 -9.08 7.79
CA THR A 50 -3.56 -9.73 8.76
C THR A 50 -3.27 -11.15 8.28
N GLN A 51 -1.98 -11.47 8.14
CA GLN A 51 -1.45 -12.73 7.64
C GLN A 51 -0.99 -13.65 8.77
N LYS A 52 -0.86 -13.12 9.99
CA LYS A 52 -0.50 -13.90 11.20
C LYS A 52 -1.61 -14.89 11.56
N GLY A 53 -1.49 -16.11 11.01
CA GLY A 53 -2.44 -17.22 11.16
C GLY A 53 -3.52 -17.31 10.07
N TYR A 54 -3.47 -16.44 9.05
CA TYR A 54 -4.47 -16.36 7.98
C TYR A 54 -3.80 -16.08 6.62
N ILE A 55 -4.55 -16.25 5.53
CA ILE A 55 -4.11 -15.85 4.18
C ILE A 55 -5.17 -14.90 3.66
N GLN A 56 -4.89 -13.60 3.71
CA GLN A 56 -5.85 -12.52 3.52
C GLN A 56 -5.53 -11.69 2.28
N PHE A 57 -6.48 -11.64 1.36
CA PHE A 57 -6.34 -10.91 0.10
C PHE A 57 -7.70 -10.49 -0.48
N LEU A 58 -7.64 -9.56 -1.42
CA LEU A 58 -8.74 -9.14 -2.27
C LEU A 58 -8.53 -9.76 -3.65
N ARG A 59 -9.59 -10.27 -4.28
CA ARG A 59 -9.56 -10.74 -5.68
C ARG A 59 -10.75 -10.16 -6.44
N TRP A 60 -10.49 -9.55 -7.59
CA TRP A 60 -11.55 -9.04 -8.45
C TRP A 60 -12.02 -10.10 -9.45
N GLU A 61 -13.31 -10.12 -9.75
CA GLU A 61 -13.92 -11.12 -10.63
C GLU A 61 -14.46 -10.47 -11.89
N LEU A 62 -13.60 -10.40 -12.90
CA LEU A 62 -13.86 -9.80 -14.21
C LEU A 62 -13.01 -10.48 -15.30
N PRO A 63 -13.42 -10.44 -16.58
CA PRO A 63 -12.55 -10.85 -17.67
C PRO A 63 -11.39 -9.86 -17.84
N VAL A 64 -10.17 -10.29 -17.51
CA VAL A 64 -8.95 -9.50 -17.74
C VAL A 64 -8.54 -9.62 -19.21
N PRO A 65 -8.45 -8.51 -19.98
CA PRO A 65 -7.98 -8.55 -21.37
C PRO A 65 -6.46 -8.70 -21.44
N GLU A 66 -5.91 -8.81 -22.66
CA GLU A 66 -4.47 -8.64 -22.87
C GLU A 66 -4.03 -7.22 -22.49
N ILE A 67 -2.88 -7.10 -21.82
CA ILE A 67 -2.38 -5.83 -21.28
C ILE A 67 -1.12 -5.41 -22.05
N HIS A 68 -1.25 -4.31 -22.79
CA HIS A 68 -0.17 -3.66 -23.55
C HIS A 68 0.48 -2.52 -22.75
N GLU A 69 -0.32 -1.84 -21.93
CA GLU A 69 0.10 -0.76 -21.06
C GLU A 69 -0.81 -0.71 -19.83
N PHE A 70 -0.26 -0.31 -18.68
CA PHE A 70 -1.06 -0.08 -17.48
C PHE A 70 -0.52 1.06 -16.60
N THR A 71 -1.39 1.52 -15.71
CA THR A 71 -1.04 2.25 -14.50
C THR A 71 -1.88 1.70 -13.35
N PHE A 72 -1.26 1.32 -12.24
CA PHE A 72 -1.98 1.08 -10.98
C PHE A 72 -1.56 2.09 -9.92
N CYS A 73 -2.48 2.38 -9.00
CA CYS A 73 -2.25 3.20 -7.83
C CYS A 73 -2.97 2.58 -6.63
N LEU A 74 -2.37 2.64 -5.45
CA LEU A 74 -3.03 2.38 -4.16
C LEU A 74 -2.42 3.21 -3.03
N TRP A 75 -3.19 3.36 -1.96
CA TRP A 75 -2.68 3.69 -0.63
C TRP A 75 -2.44 2.40 0.16
N VAL A 76 -1.27 2.30 0.80
CA VAL A 76 -0.89 1.15 1.64
C VAL A 76 -0.25 1.63 2.94
N LYS A 77 -0.57 0.93 4.04
CA LYS A 77 -0.02 1.14 5.38
C LYS A 77 0.29 -0.21 6.01
N SER A 78 1.55 -0.62 5.99
CA SER A 78 2.02 -1.79 6.72
C SER A 78 1.98 -1.53 8.23
N ILE A 79 1.67 -2.55 9.04
CA ILE A 79 1.83 -2.49 10.51
C ILE A 79 2.97 -3.38 11.02
N ASP A 80 3.48 -4.23 10.13
CA ASP A 80 4.68 -5.05 10.26
C ASP A 80 5.32 -5.07 8.86
N LEU A 81 6.65 -5.13 8.77
CA LEU A 81 7.38 -5.24 7.50
C LEU A 81 8.39 -6.41 7.51
N GLU A 82 8.29 -7.39 8.41
CA GLU A 82 9.24 -8.52 8.46
C GLU A 82 9.33 -9.29 7.13
N HIS A 83 8.18 -9.64 6.54
CA HIS A 83 8.07 -10.38 5.28
C HIS A 83 7.78 -9.46 4.06
N PRO A 84 7.91 -9.93 2.82
CA PRO A 84 7.57 -9.15 1.63
C PRO A 84 6.06 -8.90 1.51
N HIS A 85 5.66 -7.69 1.13
CA HIS A 85 4.24 -7.34 0.98
C HIS A 85 3.87 -7.22 -0.50
N SER A 86 3.13 -8.19 -1.05
CA SER A 86 2.63 -8.14 -2.44
C SER A 86 1.48 -7.14 -2.59
N ILE A 87 1.74 -6.04 -3.30
CA ILE A 87 0.83 -4.90 -3.51
C ILE A 87 0.11 -4.93 -4.86
N PHE A 88 0.51 -5.83 -5.76
CA PHE A 88 -0.23 -6.20 -6.96
C PHE A 88 0.26 -7.57 -7.44
N SER A 89 -0.64 -8.53 -7.56
CA SER A 89 -0.37 -9.83 -8.18
C SER A 89 -1.38 -10.07 -9.31
N TYR A 90 -0.89 -10.43 -10.50
CA TYR A 90 -1.69 -10.90 -11.63
C TYR A 90 -1.09 -12.21 -12.11
N SER A 91 -1.88 -13.29 -12.05
CA SER A 91 -1.43 -14.62 -12.42
C SER A 91 -2.48 -15.41 -13.18
N ARG A 92 -2.05 -16.41 -13.93
CA ARG A 92 -2.93 -17.30 -14.70
C ARG A 92 -2.80 -18.74 -14.21
N ASN A 93 -3.94 -19.41 -14.07
CA ASN A 93 -4.04 -20.79 -13.55
C ASN A 93 -3.32 -21.01 -12.20
N GLU A 94 -3.27 -19.99 -11.34
CA GLU A 94 -2.64 -20.02 -9.99
C GLU A 94 -1.14 -20.38 -10.00
N ARG A 95 -0.46 -20.26 -11.15
CA ARG A 95 0.93 -20.74 -11.37
C ARG A 95 1.77 -19.82 -12.25
N GLU A 96 1.18 -19.30 -13.32
CA GLU A 96 1.88 -18.46 -14.29
C GLU A 96 1.81 -17.01 -13.81
N ARG A 97 2.91 -16.51 -13.24
CA ARG A 97 3.01 -15.13 -12.77
C ARG A 97 3.19 -14.18 -13.96
N LEU A 98 2.26 -13.24 -14.12
CA LEU A 98 2.21 -12.32 -15.25
C LEU A 98 2.61 -10.89 -14.87
N ILE A 99 2.15 -10.40 -13.72
CA ILE A 99 2.65 -9.18 -13.07
C ILE A 99 2.76 -9.44 -11.57
N ARG A 100 3.85 -8.99 -10.94
CA ARG A 100 4.03 -8.98 -9.49
C ARG A 100 4.71 -7.69 -9.06
N SER A 101 4.13 -6.97 -8.11
CA SER A 101 4.77 -5.83 -7.45
C SER A 101 4.69 -5.98 -5.95
N TRP A 102 5.81 -5.76 -5.28
CA TRP A 102 5.95 -5.95 -3.84
C TRP A 102 6.85 -4.90 -3.20
N ILE A 103 6.62 -4.70 -1.90
CA ILE A 103 7.55 -4.05 -0.98
C ILE A 103 8.41 -5.17 -0.38
N SER A 104 9.74 -5.04 -0.41
CA SER A 104 10.64 -6.04 0.16
C SER A 104 10.72 -5.98 1.69
N SER A 105 11.07 -7.11 2.31
CA SER A 105 11.29 -7.24 3.75
C SER A 105 12.08 -6.06 4.35
N ARG A 106 11.55 -5.57 5.47
CA ARG A 106 11.97 -4.40 6.24
C ARG A 106 11.84 -3.08 5.46
N GLY A 107 10.91 -3.01 4.50
CA GLY A 107 10.56 -1.80 3.75
C GLY A 107 11.67 -1.25 2.85
N ARG A 108 12.59 -2.10 2.38
CA ARG A 108 13.90 -1.69 1.82
C ARG A 108 13.90 -1.35 0.33
N SER A 109 12.90 -1.81 -0.41
CA SER A 109 12.73 -1.50 -1.84
C SER A 109 11.31 -1.78 -2.29
N ILE A 110 10.86 -1.07 -3.33
CA ILE A 110 9.71 -1.46 -4.15
C ILE A 110 10.22 -2.04 -5.46
N HIS A 111 9.52 -3.07 -5.94
CA HIS A 111 9.88 -3.83 -7.14
C HIS A 111 8.68 -3.93 -8.10
N LEU A 112 8.97 -4.16 -9.38
CA LEU A 112 8.02 -4.59 -10.38
C LEU A 112 8.62 -5.73 -11.19
N GLU A 113 7.86 -6.81 -11.33
CA GLU A 113 8.15 -8.00 -12.12
C GLU A 113 7.04 -8.21 -13.16
N ILE A 114 7.39 -8.43 -14.42
CA ILE A 114 6.46 -8.68 -15.54
C ILE A 114 6.97 -9.92 -16.29
N GLY A 115 6.11 -10.91 -16.50
CA GLY A 115 6.46 -12.15 -17.22
C GLY A 115 7.61 -12.95 -16.59
N GLY A 116 7.91 -12.76 -15.31
CA GLY A 116 9.05 -13.36 -14.59
C GLY A 116 10.37 -12.55 -14.63
N LEU A 117 10.38 -11.37 -15.26
CA LEU A 117 11.52 -10.45 -15.27
C LEU A 117 11.34 -9.32 -14.25
N GLU A 118 12.32 -9.08 -13.36
CA GLU A 118 12.36 -7.89 -12.48
C GLU A 118 12.65 -6.62 -13.31
N VAL A 119 11.58 -6.01 -13.84
CA VAL A 119 11.60 -4.78 -14.66
C VAL A 119 12.25 -3.61 -13.92
N PHE A 120 12.01 -3.48 -12.61
CA PHE A 120 12.82 -2.59 -11.78
C PHE A 120 12.85 -3.01 -10.30
N ARG A 121 13.89 -2.52 -9.62
CA ARG A 121 14.02 -2.50 -8.16
C ARG A 121 14.49 -1.12 -7.70
N ARG A 122 13.66 -0.41 -6.93
CA ARG A 122 13.98 0.91 -6.37
C ARG A 122 14.22 0.82 -4.86
N PRO A 123 15.46 1.00 -4.37
CA PRO A 123 15.73 1.13 -2.94
C PRO A 123 15.02 2.34 -2.34
N ILE A 124 14.25 2.11 -1.27
CA ILE A 124 13.58 3.15 -0.47
C ILE A 124 13.63 2.76 1.02
N ARG A 125 13.03 3.59 1.89
CA ARG A 125 12.78 3.22 3.29
C ARG A 125 11.32 3.49 3.63
N MET A 126 10.50 2.45 3.56
CA MET A 126 9.14 2.47 4.09
C MET A 126 9.16 2.27 5.60
N GLN A 127 8.23 2.94 6.28
CA GLN A 127 8.06 2.90 7.74
C GLN A 127 6.72 2.22 8.06
N GLU A 128 6.70 1.42 9.12
CA GLU A 128 5.47 0.86 9.68
C GLU A 128 4.54 1.97 10.20
N HIS A 129 3.25 1.66 10.24
CA HIS A 129 2.14 2.51 10.68
C HIS A 129 1.92 3.83 9.90
N ARG A 130 2.74 4.14 8.89
CA ARG A 130 2.56 5.26 7.95
C ARG A 130 1.79 4.82 6.70
N TRP A 131 0.86 5.65 6.24
CA TRP A 131 0.28 5.56 4.90
C TRP A 131 1.27 6.06 3.84
N TYR A 132 1.44 5.29 2.77
CA TYR A 132 2.17 5.65 1.56
C TYR A 132 1.24 5.51 0.35
N HIS A 133 1.34 6.43 -0.61
CA HIS A 133 0.71 6.28 -1.91
C HIS A 133 1.71 5.73 -2.91
N VAL A 134 1.44 4.54 -3.44
CA VAL A 134 2.30 3.87 -4.44
C VAL A 134 1.55 3.80 -5.75
N CYS A 135 2.17 4.30 -6.82
CA CYS A 135 1.71 4.07 -8.19
C CYS A 135 2.83 3.56 -9.07
N GLN A 136 2.50 2.71 -10.03
CA GLN A 136 3.44 2.24 -11.05
C GLN A 136 2.77 2.21 -12.41
N SER A 137 3.56 2.47 -13.45
CA SER A 137 3.11 2.39 -14.85
C SER A 137 4.15 1.68 -15.70
N TRP A 138 3.68 0.97 -16.72
CA TRP A 138 4.50 0.31 -17.74
C TRP A 138 3.77 0.30 -19.10
N GLU A 139 4.52 0.26 -20.20
CA GLU A 139 4.02 0.07 -21.57
C GLU A 139 4.99 -0.72 -22.46
N ASN A 140 4.43 -1.48 -23.42
CA ASN A 140 5.19 -2.35 -24.31
C ASN A 140 5.51 -1.77 -25.70
N GLN A 141 5.13 -0.54 -26.02
CA GLN A 141 5.51 0.08 -27.29
C GLN A 141 7.02 0.32 -27.34
N VAL A 142 7.59 0.84 -26.25
CA VAL A 142 9.04 1.09 -26.09
C VAL A 142 9.57 0.75 -24.69
N GLY A 143 8.85 -0.12 -23.96
CA GLY A 143 9.31 -0.77 -22.73
C GLY A 143 9.47 0.16 -21.52
N ARG A 144 8.87 1.36 -21.53
CA ARG A 144 9.03 2.31 -20.41
C ARG A 144 8.33 1.81 -19.16
N TYR A 145 8.93 2.09 -18.01
CA TYR A 145 8.35 1.88 -16.69
C TYR A 145 8.60 3.10 -15.80
N ALA A 146 7.76 3.28 -14.78
CA ALA A 146 7.94 4.31 -13.76
C ALA A 146 7.24 3.97 -12.44
N LEU A 147 7.77 4.54 -11.35
CA LEU A 147 7.29 4.43 -9.97
C LEU A 147 7.10 5.82 -9.38
N TRP A 148 5.93 6.05 -8.79
CA TRP A 148 5.65 7.21 -7.95
C TRP A 148 5.42 6.78 -6.50
N LEU A 149 5.98 7.56 -5.57
CA LEU A 149 5.77 7.44 -4.13
C LEU A 149 5.31 8.79 -3.57
N ASP A 150 4.19 8.81 -2.86
CA ASP A 150 3.57 10.04 -2.31
C ASP A 150 3.45 11.17 -3.37
N GLY A 151 3.01 10.77 -4.57
CA GLY A 151 2.80 11.66 -5.73
C GLY A 151 4.08 12.11 -6.45
N ARG A 152 5.27 11.75 -5.96
CA ARG A 152 6.57 12.12 -6.55
C ARG A 152 7.09 11.01 -7.45
N LEU A 153 7.67 11.35 -8.59
CA LEU A 153 8.39 10.39 -9.43
C LEU A 153 9.69 9.97 -8.72
N GLU A 154 9.80 8.70 -8.38
CA GLU A 154 10.99 8.12 -7.74
C GLU A 154 11.93 7.47 -8.76
N LEU A 155 11.37 6.82 -9.78
CA LEU A 155 12.11 6.13 -10.84
C LEU A 155 11.33 6.18 -12.15
N GLN A 156 12.04 6.34 -13.26
CA GLN A 156 11.57 6.00 -14.60
C GLN A 156 12.72 5.34 -15.37
N GLY A 157 12.40 4.51 -16.36
CA GLY A 157 13.39 3.81 -17.18
C GLY A 157 12.75 3.08 -18.35
N ARG A 158 13.54 2.22 -19.01
CA ARG A 158 13.11 1.26 -20.04
C ARG A 158 13.66 -0.13 -19.70
N SER A 159 12.94 -1.18 -20.08
CA SER A 159 13.44 -2.56 -20.16
C SER A 159 13.27 -3.05 -21.60
N GLU A 160 14.38 -3.35 -22.27
CA GLU A 160 14.41 -3.77 -23.67
C GLU A 160 13.70 -5.12 -23.87
N GLU A 161 13.78 -5.98 -22.86
CA GLU A 161 13.16 -7.30 -22.80
C GLU A 161 11.62 -7.25 -22.75
N THR A 162 11.04 -6.11 -22.34
CA THR A 162 9.59 -5.90 -22.33
C THR A 162 9.06 -5.19 -23.57
N ILE A 163 9.93 -4.82 -24.53
CA ILE A 163 9.50 -4.22 -25.80
C ILE A 163 8.68 -5.24 -26.59
N HIS A 164 7.47 -4.83 -26.96
CA HIS A 164 6.44 -5.59 -27.65
C HIS A 164 5.94 -6.85 -26.92
N TYR A 165 6.33 -7.04 -25.65
CA TYR A 165 5.78 -8.10 -24.80
C TYR A 165 4.32 -7.79 -24.48
N VAL A 166 3.38 -8.66 -24.89
CA VAL A 166 1.97 -8.55 -24.53
C VAL A 166 1.71 -9.44 -23.32
N ILE A 167 1.22 -8.84 -22.22
CA ILE A 167 0.87 -9.62 -21.03
C ILE A 167 -0.46 -10.34 -21.31
N PRO A 168 -0.52 -11.68 -21.23
CA PRO A 168 -1.72 -12.43 -21.61
C PRO A 168 -2.94 -12.12 -20.75
N GLY A 169 -4.12 -12.12 -21.37
CA GLY A 169 -5.41 -12.03 -20.68
C GLY A 169 -5.83 -13.33 -19.98
N GLY A 170 -6.93 -13.25 -19.24
CA GLY A 170 -7.62 -14.40 -18.64
C GLY A 170 -7.05 -14.91 -17.31
N GLY A 171 -6.28 -14.12 -16.58
CA GLY A 171 -5.81 -14.44 -15.22
C GLY A 171 -6.67 -13.84 -14.09
N ASP A 172 -6.32 -14.16 -12.84
CA ASP A 172 -6.87 -13.57 -11.61
C ASP A 172 -6.03 -12.35 -11.18
N ILE A 173 -6.67 -11.24 -10.82
CA ILE A 173 -6.01 -10.06 -10.21
C ILE A 173 -6.25 -10.05 -8.70
N VAL A 174 -5.16 -9.96 -7.94
CA VAL A 174 -5.13 -10.04 -6.48
C VAL A 174 -4.32 -8.88 -5.86
N LEU A 175 -4.78 -8.43 -4.68
CA LEU A 175 -4.10 -7.49 -3.80
C LEU A 175 -4.03 -8.09 -2.39
N GLY A 176 -2.86 -8.02 -1.75
CA GLY A 176 -2.68 -8.45 -0.36
C GLY A 176 -1.93 -9.76 -0.18
N GLN A 177 -1.72 -10.54 -1.24
CA GLN A 177 -0.96 -11.78 -1.27
C GLN A 177 -0.39 -12.00 -2.68
N GLU A 178 0.78 -12.62 -2.81
CA GLU A 178 1.21 -13.17 -4.09
C GLU A 178 0.37 -14.41 -4.47
N TYR A 179 -0.32 -14.36 -5.62
CA TYR A 179 -1.31 -15.36 -6.04
C TYR A 179 -0.72 -16.44 -6.96
N THR A 180 0.46 -16.94 -6.59
CA THR A 180 1.15 -18.09 -7.20
C THR A 180 1.94 -18.83 -6.10
N ASP A 181 2.66 -19.90 -6.45
CA ASP A 181 3.69 -20.50 -5.58
C ASP A 181 3.20 -20.93 -4.17
N PHE A 182 1.93 -21.30 -4.04
CA PHE A 182 1.29 -21.69 -2.77
C PHE A 182 1.99 -22.85 -2.03
N ASP A 183 2.81 -23.63 -2.73
CA ASP A 183 3.66 -24.72 -2.21
C ASP A 183 4.94 -24.22 -1.53
N LYS A 184 5.39 -22.99 -1.79
CA LYS A 184 6.65 -22.41 -1.27
C LYS A 184 6.48 -21.69 0.07
N GLY A 185 5.25 -21.59 0.58
CA GLY A 185 4.89 -20.82 1.76
C GLY A 185 4.22 -19.48 1.40
N LEU A 186 3.32 -19.02 2.27
CA LEU A 186 2.43 -17.87 1.99
C LEU A 186 2.81 -16.63 2.80
N GLU A 187 4.11 -16.42 2.99
CA GLU A 187 4.65 -15.28 3.74
C GLU A 187 4.59 -13.95 2.97
N GLU A 188 4.39 -13.97 1.64
CA GLU A 188 4.36 -12.75 0.80
C GLU A 188 3.01 -12.01 0.81
N GLY A 189 2.48 -11.75 2.00
CA GLY A 189 1.19 -11.08 2.22
C GLY A 189 1.32 -9.73 2.92
N ILE A 190 0.36 -8.83 2.73
CA ILE A 190 0.32 -7.53 3.42
C ILE A 190 -0.20 -7.72 4.85
N GLU A 191 0.63 -7.48 5.86
CA GLU A 191 0.20 -7.25 7.25
C GLU A 191 -0.01 -5.73 7.46
N GLY A 192 -1.25 -5.25 7.38
CA GLY A 192 -1.52 -3.81 7.35
C GLY A 192 -2.90 -3.41 6.85
N SER A 193 -2.96 -2.34 6.06
CA SER A 193 -4.20 -1.83 5.47
C SER A 193 -3.97 -1.26 4.08
N VAL A 194 -4.96 -1.43 3.20
CA VAL A 194 -4.97 -0.94 1.82
C VAL A 194 -6.23 -0.13 1.52
N LEU A 195 -6.11 0.84 0.63
CA LEU A 195 -7.21 1.69 0.17
C LEU A 195 -6.98 2.15 -1.26
N GLY A 196 -8.05 2.33 -2.03
CA GLY A 196 -7.98 3.03 -3.32
C GLY A 196 -7.14 2.31 -4.36
N PHE A 197 -7.11 0.98 -4.36
CA PHE A 197 -6.48 0.22 -5.45
C PHE A 197 -7.29 0.41 -6.73
N ASN A 198 -6.67 1.02 -7.73
CA ASN A 198 -7.22 1.22 -9.06
C ASN A 198 -6.21 0.72 -10.10
N LEU A 199 -6.70 0.04 -11.14
CA LEU A 199 -5.90 -0.43 -12.27
C LEU A 199 -6.51 0.09 -13.58
N LEU A 200 -5.70 0.82 -14.33
CA LEU A 200 -6.05 1.49 -15.58
C LEU A 200 -5.23 0.89 -16.72
N LEU A 201 -5.87 0.52 -17.82
CA LEU A 201 -5.25 0.04 -19.06
C LEU A 201 -4.79 1.22 -19.94
N ALA A 202 -4.00 2.10 -19.34
CA ALA A 202 -3.30 3.20 -19.99
C ALA A 202 -2.08 3.58 -19.15
N SER A 203 -0.97 3.86 -19.80
CA SER A 203 0.25 4.29 -19.13
C SER A 203 0.22 5.77 -18.73
N ALA A 204 1.22 6.16 -17.93
CA ALA A 204 1.45 7.54 -17.51
C ALA A 204 2.37 8.33 -18.48
N PHE A 205 2.71 7.78 -19.65
CA PHE A 205 3.69 8.35 -20.58
C PHE A 205 3.05 9.00 -21.80
N ASN A 206 3.73 9.99 -22.37
CA ASN A 206 3.35 10.58 -23.65
C ASN A 206 3.76 9.66 -24.82
N ARG A 207 2.88 9.51 -25.82
CA ARG A 207 3.18 8.77 -27.07
C ARG A 207 4.30 9.39 -27.92
N LEU A 208 4.58 10.67 -27.73
CA LEU A 208 5.62 11.41 -28.46
C LEU A 208 7.00 11.33 -27.81
N ASP A 209 7.10 10.87 -26.55
CA ASP A 209 8.34 10.87 -25.78
C ASP A 209 9.21 9.64 -26.09
N ASN A 210 9.64 9.57 -27.35
CA ASN A 210 10.60 8.59 -27.86
C ASN A 210 12.06 8.98 -27.55
N SER A 211 12.27 10.16 -26.95
CA SER A 211 13.54 10.68 -26.44
C SER A 211 14.39 9.57 -25.81
N HIS A 212 15.63 9.42 -26.26
CA HIS A 212 16.58 8.57 -25.56
C HIS A 212 16.93 9.26 -24.23
N PRO A 213 16.90 8.54 -23.08
CA PRO A 213 17.50 9.06 -21.86
C PRO A 213 19.00 9.25 -22.10
N GLU A 214 19.46 10.51 -22.13
CA GLU A 214 20.87 10.81 -22.24
C GLU A 214 21.60 10.26 -20.99
N PRO A 215 22.61 9.38 -21.15
CA PRO A 215 23.36 8.87 -20.01
C PRO A 215 24.12 10.04 -19.37
N ALA A 216 23.82 10.33 -18.10
CA ALA A 216 24.35 11.49 -17.40
C ALA A 216 25.88 11.54 -17.46
N LEU A 217 26.41 12.46 -18.27
CA LEU A 217 27.85 12.65 -18.49
C LEU A 217 28.51 12.99 -17.15
N GLN A 218 29.33 12.06 -16.66
CA GLN A 218 30.22 12.34 -15.52
C GLN A 218 31.25 13.38 -15.95
N PRO A 219 31.57 14.39 -15.11
CA PRO A 219 32.52 15.44 -15.48
C PRO A 219 33.94 14.86 -15.59
N THR A 220 34.39 14.63 -16.83
CA THR A 220 35.74 14.15 -17.13
C THR A 220 36.78 15.14 -16.63
N ILE A 221 37.58 14.75 -15.64
CA ILE A 221 38.68 15.58 -15.14
C ILE A 221 39.79 15.60 -16.21
N THR A 222 39.97 16.74 -16.86
CA THR A 222 41.00 16.94 -17.88
C THR A 222 42.39 16.99 -17.25
N ALA A 223 43.19 15.94 -17.46
CA ALA A 223 44.62 15.93 -17.20
C ALA A 223 45.37 15.56 -18.49
N GLY A 224 46.40 16.33 -18.84
CA GLY A 224 47.03 16.28 -20.16
C GLY A 224 47.99 15.10 -20.37
N LEU A 225 48.03 14.59 -21.60
CA LEU A 225 49.14 13.79 -22.12
C LEU A 225 50.40 14.65 -22.31
N PRO A 226 51.58 14.01 -22.30
CA PRO A 226 52.47 14.11 -23.46
C PRO A 226 52.65 12.75 -24.15
N LEU A 227 53.07 12.77 -25.42
CA LEU A 227 53.29 11.56 -26.22
C LEU A 227 54.69 10.95 -25.99
N THR A 228 54.78 9.62 -25.98
CA THR A 228 55.96 8.91 -26.51
C THR A 228 55.59 7.55 -27.12
N GLU A 229 55.93 7.42 -28.40
CA GLU A 229 56.19 6.25 -29.26
C GLU A 229 55.76 4.81 -28.87
N LEU A 230 55.06 4.15 -29.80
CA LEU A 230 54.97 2.68 -29.96
C LEU A 230 56.26 2.15 -30.63
N PRO A 231 56.62 0.85 -30.48
CA PRO A 231 56.25 -0.10 -31.55
C PRO A 231 56.06 -1.59 -31.14
N PHE A 232 55.71 -2.40 -32.15
CA PHE A 232 55.85 -3.86 -32.28
C PHE A 232 54.86 -4.84 -31.58
N VAL A 233 53.78 -5.14 -32.32
CA VAL A 233 53.34 -6.48 -32.79
C VAL A 233 53.77 -7.73 -31.99
N ALA A 234 52.77 -8.47 -31.51
CA ALA A 234 52.77 -9.95 -31.51
C ALA A 234 51.32 -10.47 -31.69
N ASP A 235 51.10 -11.37 -32.66
CA ASP A 235 49.83 -12.07 -32.88
C ASP A 235 49.91 -13.49 -32.30
N ILE A 236 48.95 -13.90 -31.48
CA ILE A 236 48.76 -15.29 -31.05
C ILE A 236 47.27 -15.64 -31.04
N ARG A 237 46.93 -16.67 -31.83
CA ARG A 237 45.60 -17.26 -31.99
C ARG A 237 45.55 -18.68 -31.41
N THR A 238 44.62 -18.94 -30.49
CA THR A 238 44.07 -20.27 -30.18
C THR A 238 42.59 -20.09 -29.80
N GLU A 239 41.59 -20.63 -30.52
CA GLU A 239 41.23 -22.02 -30.86
C GLU A 239 40.37 -22.75 -29.82
N VAL A 240 39.41 -23.55 -30.32
CA VAL A 240 38.20 -23.97 -29.58
C VAL A 240 38.29 -25.40 -29.05
N ALA A 241 38.26 -25.56 -27.72
CA ALA A 241 38.30 -26.85 -27.04
C ALA A 241 36.91 -27.44 -26.71
N ARG A 242 36.22 -27.96 -27.72
CA ARG A 242 34.94 -28.70 -27.57
C ARG A 242 35.15 -30.04 -26.86
N ARG A 243 34.37 -30.35 -25.81
CA ARG A 243 34.31 -31.70 -25.19
C ARG A 243 32.86 -32.21 -25.08
N ASN A 244 32.61 -33.35 -25.72
CA ASN A 244 31.42 -34.19 -25.52
C ASN A 244 31.86 -35.56 -24.98
N ALA A 245 31.17 -36.10 -23.96
CA ALA A 245 31.16 -37.52 -23.65
C ALA A 245 29.92 -37.89 -22.78
N GLU A 246 29.42 -39.10 -22.95
CA GLU A 246 28.29 -39.69 -22.18
C GLU A 246 28.84 -40.72 -21.16
N LYS A 247 28.13 -41.64 -20.45
CA LYS A 247 26.73 -42.15 -20.30
C LYS A 247 26.76 -43.02 -19.00
N THR A 248 25.71 -43.46 -18.27
CA THR A 248 24.24 -43.39 -18.35
C THR A 248 23.66 -43.60 -16.94
N THR A 249 22.54 -42.99 -16.57
CA THR A 249 21.59 -43.59 -15.60
C THR A 249 20.14 -43.16 -15.88
N ARG A 250 19.19 -44.09 -15.73
CA ARG A 250 17.75 -43.84 -15.89
C ARG A 250 17.08 -43.59 -14.53
N ALA A 251 16.16 -42.63 -14.48
CA ALA A 251 14.99 -42.69 -13.61
C ALA A 251 13.78 -42.25 -14.44
N SER A 252 12.73 -43.07 -14.49
CA SER A 252 11.48 -42.74 -15.17
C SER A 252 10.49 -42.18 -14.16
N VAL A 253 9.89 -41.02 -14.44
CA VAL A 253 8.81 -40.45 -13.62
C VAL A 253 7.65 -40.10 -14.53
N VAL A 254 6.49 -40.68 -14.24
CA VAL A 254 5.24 -40.45 -14.97
C VAL A 254 4.64 -39.11 -14.56
N PRO A 255 4.16 -38.26 -15.49
CA PRO A 255 3.47 -37.03 -15.14
C PRO A 255 2.07 -37.34 -14.56
N MET A 256 1.97 -37.41 -13.22
CA MET A 256 0.68 -37.58 -12.55
C MET A 256 -0.14 -36.28 -12.64
N GLN A 257 -1.18 -36.30 -13.47
CA GLN A 257 -2.13 -35.17 -13.58
C GLN A 257 -2.97 -35.06 -12.29
N LEU A 258 -2.54 -34.18 -11.38
CA LEU A 258 -3.33 -33.79 -10.21
C LEU A 258 -4.15 -32.54 -10.52
N ALA A 259 -5.35 -32.76 -11.04
CA ALA A 259 -6.40 -31.74 -11.11
C ALA A 259 -7.08 -31.62 -9.72
N PHE A 260 -6.83 -30.51 -9.02
CA PHE A 260 -7.49 -30.23 -7.74
C PHE A 260 -8.74 -29.38 -7.95
N GLY A 261 -9.90 -29.93 -7.58
CA GLY A 261 -11.19 -29.22 -7.63
C GLY A 261 -11.39 -28.22 -6.47
N PRO A 262 -12.36 -27.30 -6.61
CA PRO A 262 -12.49 -26.14 -5.71
C PRO A 262 -13.13 -26.52 -4.34
N ASN A 263 -12.31 -26.81 -3.32
CA ASN A 263 -12.80 -26.98 -1.94
C ASN A 263 -11.75 -26.75 -0.82
N TRP A 264 -10.77 -25.87 -1.02
CA TRP A 264 -9.68 -25.65 -0.04
C TRP A 264 -10.15 -25.06 1.30
N SER A 265 -11.23 -24.28 1.29
CA SER A 265 -11.74 -23.48 2.42
C SER A 265 -12.27 -24.27 3.63
N ARG A 266 -12.28 -25.61 3.61
CA ARG A 266 -12.75 -26.46 4.73
C ARG A 266 -11.64 -27.05 5.59
N LYS A 267 -10.36 -26.92 5.24
CA LYS A 267 -9.26 -27.67 5.88
C LYS A 267 -8.59 -27.00 7.09
N ILE A 268 -8.91 -25.74 7.39
CA ILE A 268 -8.25 -24.95 8.46
C ILE A 268 -8.84 -25.25 9.86
N SER A 269 -10.00 -25.92 9.96
CA SER A 269 -10.67 -26.20 11.23
C SER A 269 -10.66 -27.69 11.63
N ARG A 270 -9.48 -28.24 11.96
CA ARG A 270 -9.29 -29.39 12.89
C ARG A 270 -7.81 -29.77 13.05
N ARG A 271 -7.28 -29.52 14.26
CA ARG A 271 -6.17 -30.18 15.02
C ARG A 271 -5.44 -29.12 15.86
N ASP A 272 -5.09 -29.36 17.13
CA ASP A 272 -5.48 -30.47 18.01
C ASP A 272 -5.63 -29.97 19.45
N ASP A 273 -6.50 -30.63 20.22
CA ASP A 273 -6.68 -30.42 21.66
C ASP A 273 -6.69 -31.78 22.35
N THR A 274 -5.57 -32.17 22.94
CA THR A 274 -5.51 -33.09 24.10
C THR A 274 -4.12 -33.07 24.75
N ARG A 275 -4.09 -33.40 26.04
CA ARG A 275 -2.96 -33.23 26.97
C ARG A 275 -2.03 -34.46 26.97
N ILE A 276 -0.90 -34.51 27.69
CA ILE A 276 -0.86 -34.83 29.15
C ILE A 276 0.54 -34.56 29.74
N ARG A 277 0.55 -33.94 30.94
CA ARG A 277 1.36 -34.12 32.19
C ARG A 277 2.60 -35.05 32.18
N ASP A 278 3.62 -34.89 33.03
CA ASP A 278 3.91 -33.97 34.16
C ASP A 278 5.43 -33.99 34.45
N ASN A 279 5.99 -32.91 35.03
CA ASN A 279 6.93 -32.93 36.18
C ASN A 279 7.45 -31.52 36.49
N ALA A 280 7.77 -31.24 37.76
CA ALA A 280 8.12 -29.89 38.23
C ALA A 280 9.28 -29.89 39.25
N VAL A 281 10.21 -28.92 39.12
CA VAL A 281 11.23 -28.58 40.14
C VAL A 281 11.48 -27.06 40.14
N ALA A 282 11.46 -26.47 41.35
CA ALA A 282 12.05 -25.20 41.80
C ALA A 282 11.87 -23.87 41.02
N LEU A 283 11.33 -22.87 41.72
CA LEU A 283 11.67 -21.44 41.57
C LEU A 283 13.00 -21.15 42.31
N PRO A 284 13.70 -20.03 42.02
CA PRO A 284 13.59 -18.95 43.01
C PRO A 284 13.57 -17.51 42.45
N LEU A 285 12.73 -16.69 43.10
CA LEU A 285 12.88 -15.26 43.45
C LEU A 285 13.10 -14.17 42.38
N ARG A 286 12.56 -12.99 42.73
CA ARG A 286 12.57 -11.74 41.94
C ARG A 286 13.91 -11.01 42.05
N LEU A 287 14.18 -10.14 41.07
CA LEU A 287 14.40 -8.71 41.39
C LEU A 287 13.95 -7.82 40.22
N SER A 288 13.21 -6.75 40.54
CA SER A 288 12.66 -5.80 39.56
C SER A 288 13.50 -4.52 39.53
N VAL A 289 14.12 -4.23 38.40
CA VAL A 289 14.79 -2.94 38.18
C VAL A 289 13.79 -1.96 37.57
N VAL A 290 13.42 -0.93 38.34
CA VAL A 290 12.70 0.24 37.80
C VAL A 290 13.73 1.17 37.18
N ALA A 291 13.73 1.26 35.85
CA ALA A 291 14.47 2.27 35.11
C ALA A 291 13.49 3.38 34.68
N ASN A 292 13.58 4.54 35.34
CA ASN A 292 12.79 5.72 35.03
C ASN A 292 13.69 6.72 34.29
N ASP A 293 13.51 6.89 32.98
CA ASP A 293 14.28 7.85 32.18
C ASP A 293 13.35 8.74 31.34
N THR A 294 13.25 9.99 31.74
CA THR A 294 12.38 11.00 31.11
C THR A 294 13.11 11.68 29.95
N ARG A 295 13.13 11.03 28.78
CA ARG A 295 13.71 11.61 27.57
C ARG A 295 12.64 12.27 26.68
N ARG A 296 12.77 13.58 26.43
CA ARG A 296 11.96 14.29 25.43
C ARG A 296 12.16 13.67 24.04
N GLU A 297 11.07 13.37 23.37
CA GLU A 297 11.06 13.03 21.95
C GLU A 297 10.94 14.31 21.11
N GLU A 298 12.09 14.91 20.79
CA GLU A 298 12.16 16.07 19.90
C GLU A 298 12.05 15.58 18.45
N THR A 299 10.89 15.83 17.82
CA THR A 299 10.61 15.40 16.45
C THR A 299 11.41 16.24 15.44
N PRO A 300 12.25 15.63 14.58
CA PRO A 300 12.97 16.38 13.56
C PRO A 300 11.99 16.92 12.50
N PRO A 301 12.12 18.19 12.08
CA PRO A 301 11.14 18.81 11.20
C PRO A 301 11.12 18.15 9.82
N ILE A 302 9.91 17.88 9.31
CA ILE A 302 9.70 17.34 7.95
C ILE A 302 10.31 18.30 6.95
N HIS A 303 11.37 17.86 6.27
CA HIS A 303 12.15 18.70 5.37
C HIS A 303 11.29 19.08 4.14
N ARG A 304 10.73 20.30 4.15
CA ARG A 304 9.87 20.83 3.08
C ARG A 304 10.68 21.13 1.81
N ARG A 305 11.05 20.07 1.09
CA ARG A 305 11.23 20.06 -0.36
C ARG A 305 10.18 19.14 -0.95
N ALA A 306 8.91 19.54 -0.83
CA ALA A 306 7.92 19.19 -1.83
C ALA A 306 8.30 19.92 -3.13
N ILE A 307 7.88 19.37 -4.27
CA ILE A 307 7.95 20.08 -5.55
C ILE A 307 7.14 21.37 -5.40
N ILE A 308 7.62 22.48 -5.96
CA ILE A 308 6.77 23.64 -6.20
C ILE A 308 5.76 23.18 -7.25
N PHE A 309 4.57 22.80 -6.80
CA PHE A 309 3.44 22.64 -7.69
C PHE A 309 3.21 24.00 -8.35
N ASP A 310 3.12 24.00 -9.67
CA ASP A 310 2.49 25.12 -10.35
C ASP A 310 1.01 25.11 -9.94
N ASP A 311 0.58 26.17 -9.25
CA ASP A 311 -0.75 26.27 -8.63
C ASP A 311 -1.88 26.39 -9.68
N SER A 312 -1.52 26.49 -10.96
CA SER A 312 -2.42 26.49 -12.12
C SER A 312 -3.42 25.33 -12.14
N ILE A 313 -3.05 24.16 -11.60
CA ILE A 313 -3.92 22.95 -11.59
C ILE A 313 -4.93 22.98 -10.42
N ALA A 314 -4.80 23.89 -9.46
CA ALA A 314 -5.73 23.99 -8.33
C ALA A 314 -7.12 24.52 -8.74
N ASN A 315 -7.14 25.51 -9.65
CA ASN A 315 -8.28 26.39 -9.92
C ASN A 315 -8.76 26.36 -11.39
N ALA A 316 -9.08 25.18 -11.92
CA ALA A 316 -9.71 25.09 -13.24
C ALA A 316 -10.76 23.98 -13.33
N SER A 317 -12.00 24.36 -13.67
CA SER A 317 -13.04 23.45 -14.16
C SER A 317 -13.02 23.45 -15.69
N GLY A 318 -11.93 22.92 -16.26
CA GLY A 318 -11.64 22.91 -17.70
C GLY A 318 -10.21 23.35 -17.98
N GLU A 319 -9.56 22.71 -18.97
CA GLU A 319 -8.16 22.91 -19.39
C GLU A 319 -7.09 22.49 -18.34
N SER A 320 -5.97 21.83 -18.71
CA SER A 320 -5.61 21.17 -19.97
C SER A 320 -5.89 19.66 -19.91
N SER A 321 -6.26 19.05 -21.04
CA SER A 321 -6.57 17.61 -21.15
C SER A 321 -5.36 16.75 -21.57
N ASP A 322 -4.17 17.33 -21.67
CA ASP A 322 -3.05 16.76 -22.44
C ASP A 322 -2.18 15.78 -21.64
N ALA A 323 -2.43 15.62 -20.33
CA ALA A 323 -1.74 14.65 -19.50
C ALA A 323 -2.23 13.21 -19.77
N PRO A 324 -1.34 12.20 -19.93
CA PRO A 324 -1.72 10.80 -20.08
C PRO A 324 -2.65 10.32 -18.96
N LEU A 325 -3.61 9.45 -19.27
CA LEU A 325 -4.63 9.00 -18.30
C LEU A 325 -4.01 8.33 -17.06
N GLY A 326 -2.89 7.61 -17.21
CA GLY A 326 -2.13 7.08 -16.07
C GLY A 326 -1.55 8.18 -15.17
N LEU A 327 -1.04 9.26 -15.75
CA LEU A 327 -0.51 10.39 -14.98
C LEU A 327 -1.64 11.20 -14.31
N GLN A 328 -2.82 11.27 -14.94
CA GLN A 328 -4.03 11.79 -14.30
C GLN A 328 -4.42 10.93 -13.08
N LEU A 329 -4.37 9.60 -13.19
CA LEU A 329 -4.62 8.69 -12.07
C LEU A 329 -3.64 8.95 -10.92
N VAL A 330 -2.33 8.96 -11.19
CA VAL A 330 -1.27 9.24 -10.19
C VAL A 330 -1.53 10.55 -9.44
N LYS A 331 -1.84 11.64 -10.16
CA LYS A 331 -2.10 12.95 -9.56
C LYS A 331 -3.38 12.96 -8.73
N LEU A 332 -4.49 12.43 -9.26
CA LEU A 332 -5.80 12.52 -8.60
C LEU A 332 -5.92 11.57 -7.40
N SER A 333 -5.41 10.34 -7.48
CA SER A 333 -5.46 9.38 -6.37
C SER A 333 -4.56 9.79 -5.17
N TYR A 334 -3.53 10.61 -5.41
CA TYR A 334 -2.76 11.26 -4.35
C TYR A 334 -3.41 12.54 -3.81
N VAL A 335 -3.56 13.56 -4.66
CA VAL A 335 -3.92 14.94 -4.23
C VAL A 335 -5.41 15.08 -3.91
N ARG A 336 -6.26 14.27 -4.55
CA ARG A 336 -7.72 14.30 -4.39
C ARG A 336 -8.28 12.89 -4.19
N CYS A 337 -7.65 12.11 -3.30
CA CYS A 337 -7.99 10.72 -2.99
C CYS A 337 -9.48 10.49 -2.63
N GLN A 338 -10.16 11.50 -2.10
CA GLN A 338 -11.58 11.49 -1.76
C GLN A 338 -12.51 11.42 -2.98
N LEU A 339 -12.02 11.74 -4.19
CA LEU A 339 -12.79 11.58 -5.43
C LEU A 339 -13.19 10.12 -5.63
N GLY A 340 -14.50 9.91 -5.80
CA GLY A 340 -15.10 8.58 -5.88
C GLY A 340 -14.78 7.65 -4.70
N ARG A 341 -14.47 8.23 -3.53
CA ARG A 341 -14.12 7.54 -2.28
C ARG A 341 -12.90 6.60 -2.42
N GLY A 342 -11.85 7.08 -3.07
CA GLY A 342 -10.64 6.31 -3.39
C GLY A 342 -10.56 5.82 -4.85
N SER A 343 -11.42 6.32 -5.74
CA SER A 343 -11.43 5.96 -7.15
C SER A 343 -11.82 7.16 -8.02
N PRO A 344 -10.84 7.95 -8.52
CA PRO A 344 -11.15 9.15 -9.30
C PRO A 344 -11.93 8.78 -10.58
N PRO A 345 -12.93 9.57 -10.98
CA PRO A 345 -13.86 9.23 -12.07
C PRO A 345 -13.25 9.49 -13.46
N ILE A 346 -12.17 8.77 -13.79
CA ILE A 346 -11.39 8.87 -15.03
C ILE A 346 -11.29 7.51 -15.74
N GLY A 347 -10.65 7.47 -16.91
CA GLY A 347 -10.33 6.25 -17.66
C GLY A 347 -11.51 5.60 -18.40
N GLY A 348 -12.73 5.72 -17.89
CA GLY A 348 -13.93 5.15 -18.53
C GLY A 348 -13.80 3.64 -18.72
N GLN A 349 -13.87 3.17 -19.97
CA GLN A 349 -13.70 1.75 -20.31
C GLN A 349 -12.29 1.21 -20.04
N LEU A 350 -11.27 2.07 -19.95
CA LEU A 350 -9.90 1.67 -19.62
C LEU A 350 -9.68 1.46 -18.12
N MET A 351 -10.63 1.86 -17.26
CA MET A 351 -10.55 1.66 -15.81
C MET A 351 -10.98 0.22 -15.47
N LEU A 352 -10.06 -0.73 -15.66
CA LEU A 352 -10.28 -2.16 -15.44
C LEU A 352 -10.67 -2.47 -13.98
N ILE A 353 -10.00 -1.86 -13.01
CA ILE A 353 -10.38 -1.93 -11.60
C ILE A 353 -10.57 -0.51 -11.05
N SER A 354 -11.80 -0.23 -10.61
CA SER A 354 -12.17 0.94 -9.81
C SER A 354 -12.48 0.48 -8.39
N TRP A 355 -11.75 1.00 -7.39
CA TRP A 355 -11.82 0.59 -5.98
C TRP A 355 -13.25 0.53 -5.41
N THR A 356 -14.15 1.37 -5.92
CA THR A 356 -15.51 1.54 -5.39
C THR A 356 -16.62 1.08 -6.34
N LYS A 357 -16.27 0.49 -7.50
CA LYS A 357 -17.25 0.06 -8.52
C LYS A 357 -17.03 -1.36 -9.04
N THR A 358 -15.79 -1.84 -9.16
CA THR A 358 -15.51 -3.18 -9.69
C THR A 358 -15.77 -4.22 -8.60
N PRO A 359 -16.62 -5.24 -8.82
CA PRO A 359 -16.89 -6.29 -7.82
C PRO A 359 -15.62 -7.00 -7.35
N VAL A 360 -15.47 -7.13 -6.03
CA VAL A 360 -14.31 -7.72 -5.37
C VAL A 360 -14.76 -8.72 -4.31
N ARG A 361 -14.08 -9.87 -4.24
CA ARG A 361 -14.21 -10.82 -3.14
C ARG A 361 -13.06 -10.62 -2.15
N VAL A 362 -13.41 -10.68 -0.87
CA VAL A 362 -12.48 -10.50 0.26
C VAL A 362 -12.28 -11.86 0.93
N PHE A 363 -11.04 -12.33 1.00
CA PHE A 363 -10.68 -13.66 1.47
C PHE A 363 -10.00 -13.64 2.85
N GLY A 364 -9.95 -14.81 3.49
CA GLY A 364 -9.25 -15.03 4.77
C GLY A 364 -9.81 -14.32 6.00
N GLY A 365 -10.93 -13.60 5.88
CA GLY A 365 -11.52 -12.82 6.97
C GLY A 365 -11.02 -11.38 7.10
N ALA A 366 -10.40 -10.83 6.04
CA ALA A 366 -9.96 -9.44 6.01
C ALA A 366 -11.11 -8.45 6.25
N ILE A 367 -10.81 -7.35 6.96
CA ILE A 367 -11.83 -6.48 7.56
C ILE A 367 -11.96 -5.18 6.78
N VAL A 368 -13.10 -4.97 6.14
CA VAL A 368 -13.46 -3.67 5.55
C VAL A 368 -13.77 -2.67 6.67
N LYS A 369 -13.16 -1.48 6.64
CA LYS A 369 -13.37 -0.42 7.63
C LYS A 369 -13.76 0.90 6.98
N ASN A 370 -14.62 1.65 7.66
CA ASN A 370 -14.85 3.07 7.37
C ASN A 370 -13.63 3.88 7.85
N VAL A 371 -13.17 4.79 7.01
CA VAL A 371 -12.00 5.64 7.25
C VAL A 371 -12.24 7.08 6.78
N GLY A 372 -11.34 7.98 7.18
CA GLY A 372 -11.42 9.41 6.85
C GLY A 372 -11.25 9.71 5.35
N ASP A 373 -11.49 10.98 5.01
CA ASP A 373 -11.35 11.57 3.67
C ASP A 373 -10.04 12.36 3.48
N GLU A 374 -9.19 12.42 4.51
CA GLU A 374 -7.91 13.15 4.48
C GLU A 374 -6.80 12.25 3.90
N CYS A 375 -6.24 12.64 2.76
CA CYS A 375 -5.26 11.83 2.03
C CYS A 375 -3.99 11.59 2.84
N GLY A 376 -3.68 10.31 3.10
CA GLY A 376 -2.57 9.89 3.97
C GLY A 376 -2.92 9.85 5.47
N LYS A 377 -4.15 10.21 5.87
CA LYS A 377 -4.68 10.11 7.23
C LYS A 377 -6.10 9.49 7.24
N PHE A 378 -6.21 8.33 6.59
CA PHE A 378 -7.39 7.48 6.60
C PHE A 378 -7.56 6.77 7.94
#